data_AF-A0A956VZB3-F1
#
_entry.id   AF-A0A956VZB3-F1
#
_cell.length_a   1.000
_cell.length_b   1.000
_cell.length_c   1.000
_cell.angle_alpha   90.00
_cell.angle_beta   90.00
_cell.angle_gamma   90.00
#
_symmetry.space_group_name_H-M   'P 1'
#
loop_
_entity.id
_entity.type
_entity.pdbx_description
1 polymer ?
#
loop_
_entity_poly.entity_id
_entity_poly.type
_entity_poly.pdbx_seq_one_letter_code
_entity_poly.pdbx_strand_id
1 'polypeptide(L)'
;MSLDQKRLSRLLKHRLLLERIEGGTFATIRQNTARRERVLQGNQRRRIDLYELGGPPAGEVDPAEEGGRSAYSVRLRRDIQSAGAALEAGRREEAMQRQVLLNGRRDRMAIEALIERRREATRQAARRKQLQRDDEWAARNWIATRTEEGLR
;
A
#
# COMPACT_ATOMS: atom_id res chain seq x y z
N MET A 1 13.13 23.29 -15.13
CA MET A 1 12.15 24.00 -14.29
C MET A 1 11.94 23.23 -13.00
N SER A 2 12.26 23.80 -11.83
CA SER A 2 12.10 23.09 -10.55
C SER A 2 10.68 23.28 -9.98
N LEU A 3 10.03 22.20 -9.54
CA LEU A 3 8.68 22.25 -8.95
C LEU A 3 8.68 23.07 -7.65
N ASP A 4 7.96 24.19 -7.64
CA ASP A 4 7.80 25.05 -6.44
C ASP A 4 7.34 24.25 -5.20
N GLN A 5 7.77 24.67 -4.01
CA GLN A 5 7.49 24.01 -2.74
C GLN A 5 5.99 23.84 -2.49
N LYS A 6 5.17 24.82 -2.89
CA LYS A 6 3.70 24.71 -2.82
C LYS A 6 3.16 23.58 -3.68
N ARG A 7 3.73 23.35 -4.87
CA ARG A 7 3.35 22.25 -5.77
C ARG A 7 3.76 20.90 -5.17
N LEU A 8 4.98 20.78 -4.64
CA LEU A 8 5.43 19.55 -3.97
C LEU A 8 4.54 19.18 -2.77
N SER A 9 4.17 20.16 -1.94
CA SER A 9 3.26 19.92 -0.81
C SER A 9 1.87 19.46 -1.25
N ARG A 10 1.34 20.00 -2.37
CA ARG A 10 0.07 19.52 -2.94
C ARG A 10 0.19 18.09 -3.46
N LEU A 11 1.29 17.77 -4.15
CA LEU A 11 1.56 16.41 -4.62
C LEU A 11 1.65 15.42 -3.46
N LEU A 12 2.33 15.77 -2.37
CA LEU A 12 2.41 14.94 -1.17
C LEU A 12 1.02 14.67 -0.58
N LYS A 13 0.19 15.72 -0.43
CA LYS A 13 -1.19 15.57 0.07
C LYS A 13 -2.03 14.66 -0.83
N HIS A 14 -1.93 14.83 -2.14
CA HIS A 14 -2.63 13.99 -3.10
C HIS A 14 -2.16 12.52 -3.00
N ARG A 15 -0.85 12.28 -2.90
CA ARG A 15 -0.30 10.93 -2.77
C ARG A 15 -0.73 10.25 -1.46
N LEU A 16 -0.79 10.98 -0.35
CA LEU A 16 -1.32 10.49 0.92
C LEU A 16 -2.80 10.09 0.83
N LEU A 17 -3.60 10.87 0.10
CA LEU A 17 -5.01 10.53 -0.15
C LEU A 17 -5.13 9.24 -0.97
N LEU A 18 -4.34 9.10 -2.03
CA LEU A 18 -4.32 7.88 -2.85
C LEU A 18 -3.91 6.65 -2.02
N GLU A 19 -2.86 6.76 -1.20
CA GLU A 19 -2.43 5.65 -0.34
C GLU A 19 -3.53 5.23 0.65
N ARG A 20 -4.31 6.20 1.17
CA ARG A 20 -5.46 5.89 2.03
C ARG A 20 -6.55 5.12 1.28
N ILE A 21 -6.87 5.53 0.06
CA ILE A 21 -7.86 4.86 -0.80
C ILE A 21 -7.37 3.44 -1.14
N GLU A 22 -6.14 3.32 -1.63
CA GLU A 22 -5.49 2.04 -1.96
C GLU A 22 -5.42 1.10 -0.74
N GLY A 23 -5.21 1.65 0.47
CA GLY A 23 -5.23 0.92 1.73
C GLY A 23 -6.62 0.38 2.09
N GLY A 24 -7.67 1.17 1.84
CA GLY A 24 -9.06 0.71 1.96
C GLY A 24 -9.37 -0.42 0.98
N THR A 25 -8.97 -0.27 -0.29
CA THR A 25 -9.13 -1.31 -1.32
C THR A 25 -8.40 -2.60 -0.93
N PHE A 26 -7.16 -2.50 -0.43
CA PHE A 26 -6.40 -3.65 0.04
C PHE A 26 -7.08 -4.39 1.20
N ALA A 27 -7.64 -3.65 2.17
CA ALA A 27 -8.40 -4.25 3.26
C ALA A 27 -9.62 -5.03 2.75
N THR A 28 -10.36 -4.48 1.80
CA THR A 28 -11.51 -5.15 1.17
C THR A 28 -11.10 -6.41 0.42
N ILE A 29 -10.02 -6.36 -0.38
CA ILE A 29 -9.50 -7.54 -1.09
C ILE A 29 -9.14 -8.63 -0.09
N ARG A 30 -8.41 -8.29 0.98
CA ARG A 30 -8.03 -9.25 2.02
C ARG A 30 -9.23 -9.88 2.72
N GLN A 31 -10.27 -9.11 3.03
CA GLN A 31 -11.52 -9.65 3.59
C GLN A 31 -12.21 -10.62 2.63
N ASN A 32 -12.27 -10.29 1.34
CA ASN A 32 -12.84 -11.16 0.33
C ASN A 32 -12.03 -12.46 0.15
N THR A 33 -10.69 -12.38 0.15
CA THR A 33 -9.81 -13.55 0.11
C THR A 33 -10.02 -14.45 1.32
N ALA A 34 -10.10 -13.89 2.53
CA ALA A 34 -10.41 -14.65 3.75
C ALA A 34 -11.82 -15.28 3.72
N ARG A 35 -12.79 -14.63 3.07
CA ARG A 35 -14.12 -15.21 2.85
C ARG A 35 -14.07 -16.40 1.88
N ARG A 36 -13.33 -16.27 0.77
CA ARG A 36 -13.14 -17.36 -0.21
C ARG A 36 -12.44 -18.58 0.42
N GLU A 37 -11.45 -18.33 1.27
CA GLU A 37 -10.77 -19.39 2.03
C GLU A 37 -11.73 -20.15 2.95
N ARG A 38 -12.59 -19.42 3.69
CA ARG A 38 -13.64 -20.05 4.51
C ARG A 38 -14.63 -20.88 3.69
N VAL A 39 -15.00 -20.41 2.50
CA VAL A 39 -15.89 -21.17 1.58
C VAL A 39 -15.21 -22.47 1.13
N LEU A 40 -13.94 -22.40 0.74
CA LEU A 40 -13.17 -23.58 0.35
C LEU A 40 -13.07 -24.59 1.49
N GLN A 41 -12.72 -24.13 2.70
CA GLN A 41 -12.66 -24.97 3.90
C GLN A 41 -14.02 -25.60 4.22
N GLY A 42 -15.11 -24.83 4.09
CA GLY A 42 -16.48 -25.36 4.27
C GLY A 42 -16.82 -26.47 3.28
N ASN A 43 -16.47 -26.30 2.01
CA ASN A 43 -16.70 -27.33 0.99
C ASN A 43 -15.81 -28.57 1.22
N GLN A 44 -14.58 -28.39 1.67
CA GLN A 44 -13.68 -29.49 2.04
C GLN A 44 -14.22 -30.28 3.25
N ARG A 45 -14.75 -29.60 4.27
CA ARG A 45 -15.40 -30.24 5.43
C ARG A 45 -16.62 -31.06 5.00
N ARG A 46 -17.52 -30.49 4.19
CA ARG A 46 -18.66 -31.25 3.64
C ARG A 46 -18.25 -32.51 2.89
N ARG A 47 -17.09 -32.46 2.22
CA ARG A 47 -16.54 -33.63 1.51
C ARG A 47 -16.07 -34.68 2.50
N ILE A 48 -15.36 -34.28 3.55
CA ILE A 48 -14.95 -35.17 4.65
C ILE A 48 -16.20 -35.82 5.25
N ASP A 49 -17.22 -35.04 5.62
CA ASP A 49 -18.46 -35.56 6.21
C ASP A 49 -19.16 -36.58 5.29
N LEU A 50 -19.19 -36.33 3.98
CA LEU A 50 -19.81 -37.21 2.99
C LEU A 50 -19.14 -38.60 2.91
N TYR A 51 -17.81 -38.67 3.07
CA TYR A 51 -17.03 -39.89 2.89
C TYR A 51 -16.63 -40.59 4.20
N GLU A 52 -16.41 -39.83 5.28
CA GLU A 52 -15.90 -40.36 6.56
C GLU A 52 -17.00 -40.61 7.59
N LEU A 53 -18.10 -39.83 7.56
CA LEU A 53 -19.20 -39.92 8.54
C LEU A 53 -20.48 -40.52 7.95
N GLY A 54 -20.60 -40.59 6.63
CA GLY A 54 -21.80 -41.00 5.94
C GLY A 54 -21.75 -42.37 5.27
N GLY A 55 -20.83 -43.28 5.62
CA GLY A 55 -20.75 -44.61 4.95
C GLY A 55 -22.13 -45.25 4.76
N PRO A 56 -22.40 -45.94 3.63
CA PRO A 56 -23.71 -46.52 3.39
C PRO A 56 -24.12 -47.37 4.61
N PRO A 57 -25.37 -47.23 5.09
CA PRO A 57 -25.84 -48.01 6.24
C PRO A 57 -25.61 -49.50 5.94
N ALA A 58 -25.22 -50.28 6.96
CA ALA A 58 -25.07 -51.72 6.82
C ALA A 58 -26.44 -52.33 6.45
N GLY A 59 -26.66 -52.61 5.17
CA GLY A 59 -27.94 -53.06 4.63
C GLY A 59 -28.04 -52.93 3.10
N GLU A 60 -29.22 -53.24 2.56
CA GLU A 60 -29.52 -53.11 1.13
C GLU A 60 -29.45 -51.63 0.71
N VAL A 61 -28.63 -51.33 -0.30
CA VAL A 61 -28.40 -49.96 -0.78
C VAL A 61 -29.49 -49.61 -1.79
N ASP A 62 -30.26 -48.56 -1.52
CA ASP A 62 -31.19 -48.00 -2.50
C ASP A 62 -30.39 -47.36 -3.66
N PRO A 63 -30.54 -47.84 -4.91
CA PRO A 63 -29.86 -47.28 -6.07
C PRO A 63 -30.15 -45.79 -6.29
N ALA A 64 -31.32 -45.30 -5.89
CA ALA A 64 -31.68 -43.89 -5.99
C ALA A 64 -30.88 -43.03 -5.00
N GLU A 65 -30.70 -43.50 -3.77
CA GLU A 65 -29.86 -42.84 -2.76
C GLU A 65 -28.40 -42.83 -3.19
N GLU A 66 -27.86 -43.96 -3.67
CA GLU A 66 -26.48 -44.04 -4.14
C GLU A 66 -26.23 -43.14 -5.37
N GLY A 67 -27.18 -43.10 -6.31
CA GLY A 67 -27.16 -42.18 -7.45
C GLY A 67 -27.14 -40.71 -7.01
N GLY A 68 -27.96 -40.35 -6.02
CA GLY A 68 -28.00 -39.01 -5.43
C GLY A 68 -26.68 -38.62 -4.76
N ARG A 69 -26.09 -39.53 -3.98
CA ARG A 69 -24.80 -39.33 -3.31
C ARG A 69 -23.65 -39.17 -4.31
N SER A 70 -23.62 -39.99 -5.35
CA SER A 70 -22.65 -39.89 -6.43
C SER A 70 -22.74 -38.55 -7.16
N ALA A 71 -23.96 -38.12 -7.55
CA ALA A 71 -24.18 -36.82 -8.19
C ALA A 71 -23.77 -35.63 -7.29
N TYR A 72 -24.09 -35.71 -5.99
CA TYR A 72 -23.69 -34.71 -5.01
C TYR A 72 -22.16 -34.63 -4.87
N SER A 73 -21.49 -35.79 -4.84
CA SER A 73 -20.03 -35.84 -4.73
C SER A 73 -19.31 -35.18 -5.91
N VAL A 74 -19.82 -35.34 -7.13
CA VAL A 74 -19.31 -34.71 -8.35
C VAL A 74 -19.52 -33.20 -8.29
N ARG A 75 -20.70 -32.75 -7.87
CA ARG A 75 -21.00 -31.32 -7.67
C ARG A 75 -20.06 -30.70 -6.65
N LEU A 76 -19.89 -31.35 -5.49
CA LEU A 76 -19.04 -30.87 -4.42
C LEU A 76 -17.56 -30.77 -4.85
N ARG A 77 -17.07 -31.71 -5.68
CA ARG A 77 -15.73 -31.62 -6.26
C ARG A 77 -15.58 -30.39 -7.14
N ARG A 78 -16.57 -30.09 -7.99
CA ARG A 78 -16.58 -28.88 -8.83
C ARG A 78 -16.61 -27.61 -7.99
N ASP A 79 -17.39 -27.59 -6.91
CA ASP A 79 -17.48 -26.45 -5.99
C ASP A 79 -16.15 -26.21 -5.26
N ILE A 80 -15.44 -27.28 -4.83
CA ILE A 80 -14.10 -27.18 -4.26
C ILE A 80 -13.10 -26.64 -5.27
N GLN A 81 -13.11 -27.15 -6.51
CA GLN A 81 -12.23 -26.66 -7.58
C GLN A 81 -12.48 -25.18 -7.90
N SER A 82 -13.74 -24.79 -8.05
CA SER A 82 -14.13 -23.40 -8.30
C SER A 82 -13.75 -22.47 -7.14
N ALA A 83 -14.01 -22.88 -5.89
CA ALA A 83 -13.62 -22.12 -4.71
C ALA A 83 -12.09 -22.00 -4.58
N GLY A 84 -11.35 -23.05 -4.93
CA GLY A 84 -9.88 -23.04 -4.98
C GLY A 84 -9.35 -22.06 -6.02
N ALA A 85 -9.88 -22.11 -7.24
CA ALA A 85 -9.51 -21.17 -8.30
C ALA A 85 -9.82 -19.71 -7.92
N ALA A 86 -10.98 -19.47 -7.30
CA ALA A 86 -11.36 -18.15 -6.81
C ALA A 86 -10.43 -17.65 -5.69
N LEU A 87 -10.01 -18.54 -4.77
CA LEU A 87 -9.05 -18.21 -3.71
C LEU A 87 -7.69 -17.83 -4.30
N GLU A 88 -7.18 -18.60 -5.26
CA GLU A 88 -5.91 -18.30 -5.93
C GLU A 88 -5.97 -16.99 -6.72
N ALA A 89 -7.09 -16.70 -7.39
CA ALA A 89 -7.31 -15.40 -8.01
C ALA A 89 -7.27 -14.25 -6.97
N GLY A 90 -7.93 -14.43 -5.82
CA GLY A 90 -7.89 -13.45 -4.72
C GLY A 90 -6.51 -13.25 -4.11
N ARG A 91 -5.72 -14.31 -3.96
CA ARG A 91 -4.32 -14.24 -3.49
C ARG A 91 -3.43 -13.47 -4.46
N ARG A 92 -3.60 -13.68 -5.77
CA ARG A 92 -2.90 -12.91 -6.81
C ARG A 92 -3.28 -11.43 -6.77
N GLU A 93 -4.56 -11.13 -6.63
CA GLU A 93 -5.07 -9.75 -6.48
C GLU A 93 -4.50 -9.06 -5.23
N GLU A 94 -4.46 -9.77 -4.10
CA GLU A 94 -3.85 -9.26 -2.85
C GLU A 94 -2.35 -8.96 -3.04
N ALA A 95 -1.61 -9.85 -3.69
CA ALA A 95 -0.18 -9.66 -3.98
C ALA A 95 0.06 -8.44 -4.90
N MET A 96 -0.75 -8.28 -5.95
CA MET A 96 -0.70 -7.12 -6.85
C MET A 96 -0.98 -5.82 -6.09
N GLN A 97 -2.05 -5.78 -5.30
CA GLN A 97 -2.42 -4.58 -4.56
C GLN A 97 -1.38 -4.23 -3.47
N ARG A 98 -0.77 -5.24 -2.83
CA ARG A 98 0.37 -5.03 -1.94
C ARG A 98 1.54 -4.35 -2.65
N GLN A 99 1.83 -4.75 -3.88
CA GLN A 99 2.90 -4.12 -4.66
C GLN A 99 2.57 -2.66 -5.02
N VAL A 100 1.31 -2.37 -5.37
CA VAL A 100 0.84 -0.99 -5.61
C VAL A 100 1.08 -0.11 -4.37
N LEU A 101 0.70 -0.58 -3.18
CA LEU A 101 0.94 0.15 -1.93
C LEU A 101 2.43 0.38 -1.64
N LEU A 102 3.28 -0.61 -1.88
CA LEU A 102 4.72 -0.49 -1.68
C LEU A 102 5.34 0.55 -2.63
N ASN A 103 4.95 0.51 -3.91
CA ASN A 103 5.40 1.52 -4.88
C ASN A 103 4.90 2.91 -4.50
N GLY A 104 3.63 3.01 -4.11
CA GLY A 104 3.03 4.24 -3.64
C GLY A 104 3.72 4.87 -2.42
N ARG A 105 4.22 4.03 -1.50
CA ARG A 105 5.04 4.47 -0.36
C ARG A 105 6.41 4.96 -0.77
N ARG A 106 7.06 4.29 -1.73
CA ARG A 106 8.33 4.75 -2.31
C ARG A 106 8.18 6.11 -2.95
N ASP A 107 7.12 6.32 -3.71
CA ASP A 107 6.81 7.62 -4.34
C ASP A 107 6.59 8.71 -3.30
N ARG A 108 5.86 8.41 -2.22
CA ARG A 108 5.66 9.34 -1.09
C ARG A 108 6.99 9.75 -0.48
N MET A 109 7.85 8.78 -0.15
CA MET A 109 9.17 9.05 0.42
C MET A 109 10.06 9.88 -0.50
N ALA A 110 9.99 9.63 -1.82
CA ALA A 110 10.72 10.43 -2.79
C ALA A 110 10.26 11.89 -2.80
N ILE A 111 8.94 12.15 -2.73
CA ILE A 111 8.38 13.50 -2.64
C ILE A 111 8.80 14.19 -1.33
N GLU A 112 8.74 13.47 -0.21
CA GLU A 112 9.19 13.98 1.10
C GLU A 112 10.67 14.38 1.07
N ALA A 113 11.53 13.53 0.50
CA ALA A 113 12.95 13.81 0.34
C ALA A 113 13.20 15.05 -0.54
N LEU A 114 12.42 15.24 -1.62
CA LEU A 114 12.51 16.43 -2.46
C LEU A 114 12.11 17.70 -1.71
N ILE A 115 11.06 17.63 -0.89
CA ILE A 115 10.63 18.76 -0.06
C ILE A 115 11.74 19.14 0.93
N GLU A 116 12.34 18.15 1.60
CA GLU A 116 13.37 18.43 2.61
C GLU A 116 14.64 19.01 1.98
N ARG A 117 15.12 18.43 0.86
CA ARG A 117 16.25 19.00 0.09
C ARG A 117 16.00 20.44 -0.32
N ARG A 118 14.76 20.78 -0.72
CA ARG A 118 14.42 22.14 -1.12
C ARG A 118 14.41 23.10 0.06
N ARG A 119 13.88 22.68 1.22
CA ARG A 119 13.94 23.46 2.46
C ARG A 119 15.38 23.72 2.87
N GLU A 120 16.23 22.71 2.81
CA GLU A 120 17.64 22.84 3.14
C GLU A 120 18.35 23.82 2.18
N ALA A 121 18.13 23.71 0.88
CA ALA A 121 18.67 24.65 -0.10
C ALA A 121 18.22 26.09 0.17
N THR A 122 16.95 26.30 0.56
CA THR A 122 16.44 27.62 0.95
C THR A 122 17.12 28.14 2.22
N ARG A 123 17.31 27.31 3.25
CA ARG A 123 18.03 27.69 4.47
C ARG A 123 19.48 28.08 4.17
N GLN A 124 20.17 27.30 3.35
CA GLN A 124 21.55 27.57 2.95
C GLN A 124 21.65 28.88 2.16
N ALA A 125 20.75 29.12 1.19
CA ALA A 125 20.71 30.36 0.43
C ALA A 125 20.44 31.58 1.31
N ALA A 126 19.52 31.47 2.28
CA ALA A 126 19.24 32.53 3.24
C ALA A 126 20.46 32.83 4.13
N ARG A 127 21.14 31.79 4.63
CA ARG A 127 22.36 31.94 5.44
C ARG A 127 23.49 32.61 4.66
N ARG A 128 23.70 32.24 3.40
CA ARG A 128 24.70 32.89 2.52
C ARG A 128 24.39 34.37 2.30
N LYS A 129 23.13 34.70 2.02
CA LYS A 129 22.70 36.11 1.86
C LYS A 129 22.87 36.92 3.15
N GLN A 130 22.62 36.30 4.30
CA GLN A 130 22.83 36.98 5.58
C GLN A 130 24.32 37.25 5.82
N LEU A 131 25.18 36.24 5.66
CA LEU A 131 26.63 36.41 5.79
C LEU A 131 27.16 37.52 4.87
N GLN A 132 26.72 37.53 3.61
CA GLN A 132 27.10 38.58 2.66
C GLN A 132 26.69 39.99 3.15
N ARG A 133 25.50 40.14 3.74
CA ARG A 133 25.04 41.42 4.30
C ARG A 133 25.86 41.84 5.52
N ASP A 134 26.20 40.88 6.38
CA ASP A 134 27.01 41.13 7.57
C ASP A 134 28.44 41.56 7.17
N ASP A 135 29.03 40.90 6.17
CA ASP A 135 30.33 41.26 5.60
C ASP A 135 30.30 42.65 4.94
N GLU A 136 29.27 42.95 4.14
CA GLU A 136 29.08 44.28 3.53
C GLU A 136 28.93 45.37 4.58
N TRP A 137 28.21 45.10 5.67
CA TRP A 137 28.05 46.04 6.78
C TRP A 137 29.35 46.26 7.54
N ALA A 138 30.08 45.18 7.86
CA ALA A 138 31.39 45.25 8.52
C ALA A 138 32.41 46.04 7.68
N ALA A 139 32.44 45.80 6.36
CA ALA A 139 33.31 46.52 5.44
C ALA A 139 32.99 48.02 5.40
N ARG A 140 31.70 48.40 5.37
CA ARG A 140 31.28 49.82 5.40
C ARG A 140 31.69 50.50 6.71
N ASN A 141 31.50 49.84 7.85
CA ASN A 141 31.88 50.40 9.14
C ASN A 141 33.40 50.54 9.31
N TRP A 142 34.17 49.58 8.78
CA TRP A 142 35.64 49.65 8.80
C TRP A 142 36.15 50.83 7.96
N ILE A 143 35.53 51.09 6.81
CA ILE A 143 35.85 52.28 5.99
C ILE A 143 35.50 53.56 6.77
N ALA A 144 34.31 53.63 7.35
CA ALA A 144 33.84 54.82 8.09
C ALA A 144 34.76 55.18 9.27
N THR A 145 35.13 54.18 10.08
CA THR A 145 36.05 54.37 11.22
C THR A 145 37.43 54.86 10.78
N ARG A 146 37.99 54.33 9.69
CA ARG A 146 39.27 54.83 9.15
C ARG A 146 39.20 56.25 8.61
N THR A 147 38.09 56.64 7.98
CA THR A 147 37.91 58.03 7.51
C THR A 147 37.79 59.02 8.68
N GLU A 148 37.16 58.63 9.79
CA GLU A 148 37.07 59.48 10.99
C GLU A 148 38.41 59.62 11.72
N GLU A 149 39.23 58.57 11.74
CA GLU A 149 40.59 58.60 12.31
C GLU A 149 41.56 59.44 11.46
N GLY A 150 41.44 59.42 10.14
CA GLY A 150 42.29 60.21 9.24
C GLY A 150 41.94 61.71 9.16
N LEU A 151 40.80 62.11 9.74
CA LEU A 151 40.35 63.51 9.84
C LEU A 151 40.73 64.17 11.19
N ARG A 152 41.30 63.42 12.14
CA ARG A 152 41.82 63.91 13.42
C ARG A 152 43.34 64.07 13.37
#